data_AF-A0A7X1I531-F1
#
_entry.id   AF-A0A7X1I531-F1
#
_cell.length_a   1.000
_cell.length_b   1.000
_cell.length_c   1.000
_cell.angle_alpha   90.00
_cell.angle_beta   90.00
_cell.angle_gamma   90.00
#
_symmetry.space_group_name_H-M   'P 1'
#
loop_
_entity.id
_entity.type
_entity.pdbx_description
1 polymer ?
#
loop_
_entity_poly.entity_id
_entity_poly.type
_entity_poly.pdbx_seq_one_letter_code
_entity_poly.pdbx_strand_id
1 'polypeptide(L)'
;MLRLTWVQPEDLLGHELRQAVQDGREPSAVAARWRAAGGPEAPARAGASPQPVSRYLRLLAEDLLDELAELPSTLAEAEPTDLAAIKALCPDWPAPARAARDRAGDGAAERARTDTAGAAPDRRTAPADAAPECRTADGNAVPDRAGGVDVVRLEAAWLGRAAGCLLGKPVEKLPLEGIRLLAQATGNWPLTTWFTARGVPEDLAARHPWNRRSAATSLAENIDGMPEDDDLNHPLLTLLLLQRHGRAFTTADLARLWLEELPAGRTFTAERVAYRNLLLGIDPPHTARHRNPFREWTGALIRADMHGWTNPGAPGAAAEQAHRDAVLTHTANGVYAAMFAAALVAAAATGTDDVHTCLATALTVVPPGSRLARAVRHAIRLARSHADFDTVVDALHATHAATYHWVHAIPNTALIAAALTHADGDFTGSICRAVSGGWDTDSTGATAGSVAALLAGSPAALPERWTAPLKNRLATSVGDFDGTGFDTLAHLTHLEACR
;
A
#
# COMPACT_ATOMS: atom_id res chain seq x y z
N MET A 1 -22.14 -3.62 27.09
CA MET A 1 -22.28 -2.76 25.89
C MET A 1 -21.00 -2.87 25.09
N LEU A 2 -21.07 -3.24 23.82
CA LEU A 2 -19.90 -3.29 22.93
C LEU A 2 -19.62 -1.85 22.45
N ARG A 3 -18.59 -1.19 22.99
CA ARG A 3 -18.17 0.14 22.50
C ARG A 3 -17.29 -0.06 21.27
N LEU A 4 -17.77 0.39 20.10
CA LEU A 4 -16.95 0.43 18.90
C LEU A 4 -15.88 1.51 19.05
N THR A 5 -14.64 1.11 18.83
CA THR A 5 -13.48 1.73 19.47
C THR A 5 -13.07 3.10 18.92
N TRP A 6 -13.71 3.61 17.88
CA TRP A 6 -13.08 4.63 17.03
C TRP A 6 -14.01 5.69 16.47
N VAL A 7 -15.23 5.78 16.98
CA VAL A 7 -16.26 6.62 16.35
C VAL A 7 -16.89 7.61 17.30
N GLN A 8 -16.59 7.51 18.61
CA GLN A 8 -17.16 8.39 19.62
C GLN A 8 -16.37 9.71 19.65
N PRO A 9 -17.05 10.88 19.71
CA PRO A 9 -16.39 12.19 19.71
C PRO A 9 -15.29 12.33 20.77
N GLU A 10 -15.56 11.87 21.99
CA GLU A 10 -14.60 11.96 23.11
C GLU A 10 -13.32 11.14 22.90
N ASP A 11 -13.40 10.04 22.15
CA ASP A 11 -12.26 9.20 21.84
C ASP A 11 -11.47 9.79 20.66
N LEU A 12 -12.15 10.49 19.74
CA LEU A 12 -11.56 11.12 18.55
C LEU A 12 -10.80 12.41 18.87
N LEU A 13 -11.30 13.22 19.81
CA LEU A 13 -10.75 14.55 20.06
C LEU A 13 -9.26 14.53 20.40
N GLY A 14 -8.81 13.64 21.28
CA GLY A 14 -7.38 13.56 21.60
C GLY A 14 -6.52 13.11 20.42
N HIS A 15 -7.06 12.27 19.52
CA HIS A 15 -6.36 11.92 18.28
C HIS A 15 -6.33 13.11 17.32
N GLU A 16 -7.42 13.86 17.20
CA GLU A 16 -7.50 15.05 16.34
C GLU A 16 -6.57 16.16 16.82
N LEU A 17 -6.41 16.35 18.14
CA LEU A 17 -5.42 17.28 18.70
C LEU A 17 -4.00 16.94 18.24
N ARG A 18 -3.63 15.65 18.24
CA ARG A 18 -2.32 15.21 17.74
C ARG A 18 -2.20 15.34 16.23
N GLN A 19 -3.23 14.93 15.48
CA GLN A 19 -3.25 15.06 14.03
C GLN A 19 -3.22 16.53 13.59
N ALA A 20 -3.85 17.45 14.33
CA ALA A 20 -3.80 18.88 14.04
C ALA A 20 -2.38 19.45 14.10
N VAL A 21 -1.59 19.06 15.10
CA VAL A 21 -0.16 19.44 15.15
C VAL A 21 0.60 18.86 13.95
N GLN A 22 0.35 17.61 13.59
CA GLN A 22 0.99 16.95 12.44
C GLN A 22 0.64 17.65 11.12
N ASP A 23 -0.62 18.08 10.97
CA ASP A 23 -1.10 18.86 9.82
C ASP A 23 -0.60 20.32 9.83
N GLY A 24 0.23 20.73 10.79
CA GLY A 24 0.74 22.09 10.90
C GLY A 24 -0.33 23.12 11.27
N ARG A 25 -1.32 22.72 12.05
CA ARG A 25 -2.35 23.58 12.68
C ARG A 25 -1.95 23.88 14.13
N GLU A 26 -2.58 24.88 14.74
CA GLU A 26 -2.31 25.32 16.13
C GLU A 26 -3.49 24.95 17.05
N PRO A 27 -3.51 23.76 17.67
CA PRO A 27 -4.65 23.31 18.47
C PRO A 27 -4.52 23.64 19.97
N SER A 28 -3.54 24.44 20.41
CA SER A 28 -3.24 24.58 21.85
C SER A 28 -4.40 25.14 22.66
N ALA A 29 -5.15 26.10 22.10
CA ALA A 29 -6.33 26.67 22.75
C ALA A 29 -7.46 25.65 22.94
N VAL A 30 -7.72 24.83 21.90
CA VAL A 30 -8.70 23.74 21.96
C VAL A 30 -8.26 22.68 22.98
N ALA A 31 -6.97 22.31 22.97
CA ALA A 31 -6.41 21.36 23.92
C ALA A 31 -6.54 21.84 25.37
N ALA A 32 -6.29 23.13 25.63
CA ALA A 32 -6.42 23.72 26.95
C ALA A 32 -7.87 23.65 27.46
N ARG A 33 -8.86 23.95 26.60
CA ARG A 33 -10.29 23.86 26.94
C ARG A 33 -10.71 22.42 27.23
N TRP A 34 -10.26 21.46 26.43
CA TRP A 34 -10.54 20.04 26.66
C TRP A 34 -10.01 19.57 28.02
N ARG A 35 -8.74 19.87 28.33
CA ARG A 35 -8.14 19.50 29.62
C ARG A 35 -8.80 20.22 30.80
N ALA A 36 -9.13 21.49 30.67
CA ALA A 36 -9.80 22.26 31.71
C ALA A 36 -11.19 21.69 32.05
N ALA A 37 -11.88 21.09 31.07
CA ALA A 37 -13.16 20.40 31.29
C ALA A 37 -13.01 19.01 31.93
N GLY A 38 -11.79 18.51 32.14
CA GLY A 38 -11.53 17.15 32.62
C GLY A 38 -11.57 16.08 31.52
N GLY A 39 -11.38 16.48 30.26
CA GLY A 39 -11.32 15.58 29.13
C GLY A 39 -10.08 14.67 29.14
N PRO A 40 -10.21 13.37 28.84
CA PRO A 40 -9.07 12.45 28.80
C PRO A 40 -8.12 12.74 27.64
N GLU A 41 -6.84 12.37 27.82
CA GLU A 41 -5.90 12.22 26.72
C GLU A 41 -6.35 11.09 25.78
N ALA A 42 -5.90 11.12 24.52
CA ALA A 42 -6.23 10.04 23.60
C ALA A 42 -5.62 8.70 24.05
N PRO A 43 -6.37 7.59 23.89
CA PRO A 43 -5.86 6.26 24.16
C PRO A 43 -4.47 6.03 23.53
N ALA A 44 -3.55 5.50 24.33
CA ALA A 44 -2.17 5.22 23.88
C ALA A 44 -2.12 4.12 22.82
N ARG A 45 -3.07 3.18 22.89
CA ARG A 45 -3.34 2.21 21.83
C ARG A 45 -4.66 2.55 21.19
N ALA A 46 -4.69 2.27 19.91
CA ALA A 46 -5.88 2.10 19.12
C ALA A 46 -7.09 1.52 19.90
N GLY A 47 -8.15 2.29 20.15
CA GLY A 47 -9.21 1.86 21.07
C GLY A 47 -10.22 2.95 21.48
N ALA A 48 -11.40 2.54 21.96
CA ALA A 48 -12.29 3.44 22.71
C ALA A 48 -11.89 3.41 24.17
N SER A 49 -12.16 4.51 24.87
CA SER A 49 -12.16 4.53 26.33
C SER A 49 -12.96 3.34 26.89
N PRO A 50 -12.52 2.72 28.01
CA PRO A 50 -13.23 1.59 28.60
C PRO A 50 -14.61 2.00 29.14
N GLN A 51 -14.78 3.25 29.55
CA GLN A 51 -16.00 3.80 30.12
C GLN A 51 -16.41 5.09 29.41
N PRO A 52 -17.72 5.31 29.11
CA PRO A 52 -18.19 6.54 28.50
C PRO A 52 -17.88 7.76 29.38
N VAL A 53 -17.53 8.88 28.76
CA VAL A 53 -17.45 10.17 29.47
C VAL A 53 -18.86 10.71 29.75
N SER A 54 -18.94 11.78 30.54
CA SER A 54 -20.20 12.47 30.79
C SER A 54 -20.82 13.02 29.50
N ARG A 55 -22.15 13.17 29.46
CA ARG A 55 -22.85 13.78 28.31
C ARG A 55 -22.30 15.18 27.98
N TYR A 56 -21.95 15.94 29.02
CA TYR A 56 -21.31 17.24 28.89
C TYR A 56 -19.99 17.17 28.10
N LEU A 57 -19.10 16.24 28.48
CA LEU A 57 -17.81 16.07 27.79
C LEU A 57 -17.98 15.57 26.35
N ARG A 58 -18.98 14.74 26.06
CA ARG A 58 -19.25 14.30 24.69
C ARG A 58 -19.68 15.46 23.80
N LEU A 59 -20.62 16.30 24.25
CA LEU A 59 -21.06 17.48 23.50
C LEU A 59 -19.91 18.46 23.29
N LEU A 60 -19.13 18.72 24.35
CA LEU A 60 -17.94 19.55 24.23
C LEU A 60 -16.94 18.97 23.20
N ALA A 61 -16.76 17.64 23.17
CA ALA A 61 -15.87 17.02 22.20
C ALA A 61 -16.35 17.21 20.75
N GLU A 62 -17.66 17.18 20.51
CA GLU A 62 -18.25 17.48 19.19
C GLU A 62 -17.94 18.93 18.77
N ASP A 63 -18.21 19.89 19.65
CA ASP A 63 -17.96 21.33 19.38
C ASP A 63 -16.46 21.58 19.11
N LEU A 64 -15.58 20.99 19.92
CA LEU A 64 -14.14 21.16 19.78
C LEU A 64 -13.58 20.48 18.52
N LEU A 65 -14.16 19.35 18.09
CA LEU A 65 -13.78 18.71 16.83
C LEU A 65 -14.13 19.58 15.62
N ASP A 66 -15.28 20.25 15.66
CA ASP A 66 -15.70 21.15 14.59
C ASP A 66 -14.81 22.41 14.57
N GLU A 67 -14.46 22.95 15.73
CA GLU A 67 -13.48 24.05 15.84
C GLU A 67 -12.09 23.67 15.31
N LEU A 68 -11.61 22.45 15.62
CA LEU A 68 -10.34 21.96 15.09
C LEU A 68 -10.36 21.85 13.56
N ALA A 69 -11.48 21.46 12.97
CA ALA A 69 -11.61 21.32 11.51
C ALA A 69 -11.42 22.66 10.78
N GLU A 70 -11.78 23.78 11.40
CA GLU A 70 -11.67 25.12 10.84
C GLU A 70 -10.28 25.77 11.01
N LEU A 71 -9.38 25.15 11.79
CA LEU A 71 -8.05 25.70 11.99
C LEU A 71 -7.22 25.67 10.68
N PRO A 72 -6.58 26.79 10.30
CA PRO A 72 -5.77 26.84 9.09
C PRO A 72 -4.51 25.98 9.24
N SER A 73 -4.17 25.25 8.18
CA SER A 73 -2.95 24.46 8.09
C SER A 73 -1.85 25.23 7.37
N THR A 74 -0.66 25.29 7.99
CA THR A 74 0.55 25.83 7.37
C THR A 74 1.13 24.93 6.27
N LEU A 75 0.60 23.71 6.12
CA LEU A 75 1.05 22.72 5.14
C LEU A 75 0.11 22.64 3.92
N ALA A 76 -1.03 23.33 3.92
CA ALA A 76 -2.06 23.16 2.89
C ALA A 76 -1.55 23.38 1.44
N GLU A 77 -0.61 24.32 1.26
CA GLU A 77 0.00 24.60 -0.05
C GLU A 77 1.10 23.60 -0.42
N ALA A 78 1.85 23.10 0.56
CA ALA A 78 2.97 22.17 0.35
C ALA A 78 2.52 20.71 0.26
N GLU A 79 1.39 20.38 0.87
CA GLU A 79 0.81 19.04 0.98
C GLU A 79 -0.70 19.05 0.63
N PRO A 80 -1.09 19.52 -0.58
CA PRO A 80 -2.48 19.53 -1.00
C PRO A 80 -3.06 18.12 -1.21
N THR A 81 -4.35 17.93 -0.95
CA THR A 81 -5.03 16.64 -1.24
C THR A 81 -5.62 16.59 -2.65
N ASP A 82 -5.91 17.74 -3.26
CA ASP A 82 -6.47 17.79 -4.61
C ASP A 82 -5.46 17.30 -5.66
N LEU A 83 -5.89 16.45 -6.58
CA LEU A 83 -5.00 15.82 -7.56
C LEU A 83 -4.34 16.83 -8.50
N ALA A 84 -5.06 17.87 -8.93
CA ALA A 84 -4.50 18.87 -9.83
C ALA A 84 -3.41 19.68 -9.13
N ALA A 85 -3.65 20.08 -7.87
CA ALA A 85 -2.65 20.74 -7.04
C ALA A 85 -1.44 19.84 -6.77
N ILE A 86 -1.63 18.55 -6.49
CA ILE A 86 -0.54 17.58 -6.33
C ILE A 86 0.31 17.52 -7.61
N LYS A 87 -0.32 17.33 -8.78
CA LYS A 87 0.38 17.25 -10.06
C LYS A 87 1.15 18.54 -10.39
N ALA A 88 0.61 19.70 -10.01
CA ALA A 88 1.31 20.98 -10.17
C ALA A 88 2.61 21.07 -9.34
N LEU A 89 2.69 20.37 -8.20
CA LEU A 89 3.91 20.28 -7.38
C LEU A 89 4.88 19.18 -7.84
N CYS A 90 4.47 18.30 -8.76
CA CYS A 90 5.25 17.17 -9.25
C CYS A 90 5.69 17.40 -10.71
N PRO A 91 6.81 18.12 -10.96
CA PRO A 91 7.23 18.46 -12.32
C PRO A 91 7.57 17.24 -13.18
N ASP A 92 8.00 16.15 -12.55
CA ASP A 92 8.41 14.91 -13.20
C ASP A 92 7.28 13.86 -13.24
N TRP A 93 6.01 14.30 -13.12
CA TRP A 93 4.86 13.39 -13.14
C TRP A 93 4.90 12.49 -14.40
N PRO A 94 4.83 11.15 -14.26
CA PRO A 94 4.95 10.24 -15.40
C PRO A 94 3.84 10.48 -16.43
N ALA A 95 4.24 10.72 -17.68
CA ALA A 95 3.29 10.91 -18.78
C ALA A 95 2.56 9.59 -19.10
N PRO A 96 1.32 9.66 -19.62
CA PRO A 96 0.65 8.47 -20.14
C PRO A 96 1.49 7.82 -21.25
N ALA A 97 1.58 6.48 -21.26
CA ALA A 97 2.42 5.71 -22.17
C ALA A 97 2.25 6.05 -23.67
N ARG A 98 1.10 6.60 -24.05
CA ARG A 98 0.82 7.07 -25.43
C ARG A 98 1.61 8.33 -25.81
N ALA A 99 1.79 9.28 -24.89
CA ALA A 99 2.55 10.51 -25.12
C ALA A 99 4.08 10.30 -25.13
N ALA A 100 4.57 9.26 -24.43
CA ALA A 100 5.99 8.89 -24.44
C ALA A 100 6.42 8.29 -25.79
N ARG A 101 5.54 7.53 -26.45
CA ARG A 101 5.77 6.98 -27.79
C ARG A 101 5.81 8.07 -28.86
N ASP A 102 4.95 9.08 -28.75
CA ASP A 102 4.93 10.20 -29.71
C ASP A 102 6.20 11.07 -29.59
N ARG A 103 6.70 11.33 -28.36
CA ARG A 103 7.99 12.03 -28.16
C ARG A 103 9.21 11.24 -28.67
N ALA A 104 9.19 9.91 -28.54
CA ALA A 104 10.25 9.05 -29.09
C ALA A 104 10.17 8.92 -30.62
N GLY A 105 8.95 8.97 -31.19
CA GLY A 105 8.69 8.98 -32.62
C GLY A 105 9.14 10.27 -33.31
N ASP A 106 8.92 11.43 -32.69
CA ASP A 106 9.35 12.73 -33.22
C ASP A 106 10.88 12.86 -33.28
N GLY A 107 11.60 12.30 -32.27
CA GLY A 107 13.07 12.29 -32.26
C GLY A 107 13.73 11.33 -33.26
N ALA A 108 12.96 10.39 -33.83
CA ALA A 108 13.40 9.46 -34.88
C ALA A 108 13.04 9.99 -36.28
N ALA A 109 11.90 10.67 -36.44
CA ALA A 109 11.48 11.28 -37.70
C ALA A 109 12.39 12.44 -38.14
N GLU A 110 13.07 13.10 -37.21
CA GLU A 110 14.02 14.19 -37.52
C GLU A 110 15.42 13.69 -37.93
N ARG A 111 15.77 12.41 -37.64
CA ARG A 111 17.04 11.79 -38.06
C ARG A 111 16.95 11.00 -39.37
N ALA A 112 15.74 10.72 -39.85
CA ALA A 112 15.53 9.97 -41.10
C ALA A 112 15.37 10.86 -42.34
N ARG A 113 15.49 12.20 -42.21
CA ARG A 113 15.33 13.15 -43.34
C ARG A 113 16.62 13.59 -44.04
N THR A 114 17.78 12.99 -43.73
CA THR A 114 19.06 13.38 -44.33
C THR A 114 19.77 12.33 -45.16
N ASP A 115 19.18 11.16 -45.42
CA ASP A 115 19.78 10.20 -46.37
C ASP A 115 18.70 9.41 -47.10
N THR A 116 18.48 9.74 -48.37
CA THR A 116 18.07 8.81 -49.44
C THR A 116 17.83 9.58 -50.75
N ALA A 117 18.89 9.77 -51.55
CA ALA A 117 18.76 10.01 -52.98
C ALA A 117 18.86 8.65 -53.71
N GLY A 118 17.80 8.30 -54.43
CA GLY A 118 17.57 6.97 -54.98
C GLY A 118 18.32 6.63 -56.28
N ALA A 119 18.44 5.33 -56.51
CA ALA A 119 18.67 4.72 -57.81
C ALA A 119 17.56 3.68 -58.06
N ALA A 120 16.94 3.73 -59.24
CA ALA A 120 15.79 2.92 -59.65
C ALA A 120 16.18 1.50 -60.10
N PRO A 121 15.28 0.49 -60.04
CA PRO A 121 15.53 -0.82 -60.62
C PRO A 121 14.81 -1.05 -61.97
N ASP A 122 15.47 -1.85 -62.82
CA ASP A 122 15.00 -2.33 -64.12
C ASP A 122 14.23 -3.67 -63.98
N ARG A 123 13.26 -3.89 -64.88
CA ARG A 123 12.38 -5.08 -64.93
C ARG A 123 12.94 -6.13 -65.89
N ARG A 124 12.79 -7.43 -65.57
CA ARG A 124 12.65 -8.53 -66.56
C ARG A 124 12.14 -9.85 -65.95
N THR A 125 10.93 -10.23 -66.38
CA THR A 125 10.39 -11.54 -66.87
C THR A 125 10.81 -12.91 -66.27
N ALA A 126 9.77 -13.74 -66.00
CA ALA A 126 9.74 -15.16 -65.58
C ALA A 126 10.02 -16.18 -66.73
N PRO A 127 9.98 -17.55 -66.55
CA PRO A 127 8.77 -18.36 -66.24
C PRO A 127 8.96 -19.65 -65.38
N ALA A 128 7.88 -20.43 -65.28
CA ALA A 128 7.48 -21.49 -64.33
C ALA A 128 8.08 -22.91 -64.51
N ASP A 129 8.02 -23.76 -63.46
CA ASP A 129 7.29 -25.05 -63.46
C ASP A 129 7.42 -25.88 -62.13
N ALA A 130 6.39 -26.71 -61.90
CA ALA A 130 6.29 -27.89 -61.01
C ALA A 130 5.80 -27.77 -59.54
N ALA A 131 4.83 -28.62 -59.20
CA ALA A 131 4.24 -28.92 -57.88
C ALA A 131 4.47 -30.41 -57.54
N PRO A 132 4.02 -30.99 -56.40
CA PRO A 132 3.64 -30.44 -55.09
C PRO A 132 4.34 -31.17 -53.91
N GLU A 133 4.72 -30.50 -52.81
CA GLU A 133 4.98 -31.18 -51.54
C GLU A 133 4.52 -30.37 -50.31
N CYS A 134 3.90 -31.08 -49.38
CA CYS A 134 3.33 -30.66 -48.10
C CYS A 134 4.36 -29.96 -47.20
N ARG A 135 4.15 -28.68 -46.85
CA ARG A 135 4.72 -28.03 -45.65
C ARG A 135 3.76 -26.98 -45.09
N THR A 136 3.28 -27.20 -43.88
CA THR A 136 2.75 -26.16 -43.01
C THR A 136 3.95 -25.44 -42.38
N ALA A 137 4.24 -24.24 -42.84
CA ALA A 137 5.16 -23.32 -42.17
C ALA A 137 4.73 -21.90 -42.54
N ASP A 138 4.00 -21.27 -41.63
CA ASP A 138 4.22 -19.88 -41.26
C ASP A 138 3.56 -19.67 -39.90
N GLY A 139 4.35 -20.00 -38.87
CA GLY A 139 4.16 -19.50 -37.53
C GLY A 139 4.51 -18.03 -37.52
N ASN A 140 3.52 -17.17 -37.75
CA ASN A 140 3.58 -15.81 -37.27
C ASN A 140 2.98 -15.80 -35.87
N ALA A 141 3.86 -15.86 -34.88
CA ALA A 141 3.58 -15.33 -33.56
C ALA A 141 3.04 -13.91 -33.74
N VAL A 142 1.79 -13.70 -33.38
CA VAL A 142 1.25 -12.36 -33.18
C VAL A 142 2.16 -11.71 -32.13
N PRO A 143 2.77 -10.54 -32.40
CA PRO A 143 3.57 -9.88 -31.38
C PRO A 143 2.66 -9.61 -30.19
N ASP A 144 3.07 -10.18 -29.06
CA ASP A 144 2.47 -9.94 -27.76
C ASP A 144 2.33 -8.43 -27.55
N ARG A 145 1.18 -7.99 -27.03
CA ARG A 145 0.89 -6.57 -26.85
C ARG A 145 1.88 -6.02 -25.81
N ALA A 146 2.97 -5.43 -26.29
CA ALA A 146 3.98 -4.79 -25.46
C ALA A 146 3.34 -3.70 -24.58
N GLY A 147 3.05 -4.05 -23.32
CA GLY A 147 2.45 -3.18 -22.30
C GLY A 147 1.54 -3.86 -21.26
N GLY A 148 1.21 -5.14 -21.37
CA GLY A 148 0.44 -5.87 -20.36
C GLY A 148 1.31 -6.53 -19.28
N VAL A 149 0.79 -6.67 -18.05
CA VAL A 149 1.43 -7.50 -17.01
C VAL A 149 1.08 -8.96 -17.25
N ASP A 150 2.09 -9.83 -17.15
CA ASP A 150 1.91 -11.28 -17.23
C ASP A 150 1.14 -11.79 -16.01
N VAL A 151 0.16 -12.68 -16.24
CA VAL A 151 -0.59 -13.36 -15.17
C VAL A 151 0.35 -14.08 -14.19
N VAL A 152 1.48 -14.61 -14.66
CA VAL A 152 2.50 -15.27 -13.82
C VAL A 152 3.10 -14.27 -12.83
N ARG A 153 3.38 -13.04 -13.25
CA ARG A 153 3.87 -11.98 -12.36
C ARG A 153 2.82 -11.56 -11.34
N LEU A 154 1.55 -11.49 -11.75
CA LEU A 154 0.45 -11.18 -10.86
C LEU A 154 0.25 -12.27 -9.79
N GLU A 155 0.40 -13.54 -10.15
CA GLU A 155 0.36 -14.64 -9.17
C GLU A 155 1.51 -14.53 -8.16
N ALA A 156 2.72 -14.23 -8.64
CA ALA A 156 3.85 -13.94 -7.76
C ALA A 156 3.53 -12.78 -6.81
N ALA A 157 2.95 -11.68 -7.31
CA ALA A 157 2.60 -10.51 -6.52
C ALA A 157 1.57 -10.83 -5.42
N TRP A 158 0.52 -11.57 -5.75
CA TRP A 158 -0.49 -12.02 -4.78
C TRP A 158 0.12 -12.92 -3.71
N LEU A 159 0.95 -13.90 -4.09
CA LEU A 159 1.68 -14.76 -3.16
C LEU A 159 2.65 -13.98 -2.28
N GLY A 160 3.38 -13.03 -2.87
CA GLY A 160 4.33 -12.20 -2.17
C GLY A 160 3.66 -11.30 -1.15
N ARG A 161 2.54 -10.67 -1.53
CA ARG A 161 1.69 -9.89 -0.63
C ARG A 161 1.18 -10.73 0.53
N ALA A 162 0.65 -11.91 0.25
CA ALA A 162 0.15 -12.83 1.26
C ALA A 162 1.25 -13.30 2.22
N ALA A 163 2.42 -13.69 1.70
CA ALA A 163 3.55 -14.15 2.52
C ALA A 163 4.09 -13.04 3.43
N GLY A 164 4.26 -11.83 2.89
CA GLY A 164 4.71 -10.68 3.67
C GLY A 164 3.72 -10.27 4.76
N CYS A 165 2.42 -10.23 4.43
CA CYS A 165 1.35 -10.00 5.40
C CYS A 165 1.40 -11.06 6.52
N LEU A 166 1.36 -12.34 6.15
CA LEU A 166 1.36 -13.45 7.10
C LEU A 166 2.55 -13.44 8.06
N LEU A 167 3.74 -13.05 7.57
CA LEU A 167 4.95 -12.98 8.38
C LEU A 167 4.83 -11.89 9.46
N GLY A 168 4.19 -10.77 9.14
CA GLY A 168 3.99 -9.65 10.06
C GLY A 168 2.87 -9.85 11.07
N LYS A 169 1.83 -10.63 10.73
CA LYS A 169 0.63 -10.80 11.58
C LYS A 169 0.89 -11.19 13.04
N PRO A 170 1.79 -12.12 13.39
CA PRO A 170 1.98 -12.53 14.79
C PRO A 170 2.55 -11.43 15.69
N VAL A 171 3.31 -10.51 15.09
CA VAL A 171 4.06 -9.46 15.77
C VAL A 171 3.49 -8.05 15.57
N GLU A 172 2.39 -7.94 14.81
CA GLU A 172 1.61 -6.70 14.70
C GLU A 172 1.24 -6.17 16.09
N LYS A 173 1.38 -4.85 16.29
CA LYS A 173 1.18 -4.12 17.56
C LYS A 173 2.27 -4.29 18.62
N LEU A 174 3.30 -5.11 18.39
CA LEU A 174 4.41 -5.23 19.34
C LEU A 174 5.40 -4.07 19.21
N PRO A 175 6.04 -3.64 20.32
CA PRO A 175 7.17 -2.73 20.24
C PRO A 175 8.35 -3.42 19.54
N LEU A 176 9.22 -2.64 18.88
CA LEU A 176 10.40 -3.14 18.16
C LEU A 176 11.26 -4.09 19.00
N GLU A 177 11.49 -3.74 20.28
CA GLU A 177 12.23 -4.59 21.21
C GLU A 177 11.58 -5.99 21.37
N GLY A 178 10.25 -6.04 21.47
CA GLY A 178 9.52 -7.31 21.58
C GLY A 178 9.71 -8.19 20.35
N ILE A 179 9.68 -7.60 19.15
CA ILE A 179 9.91 -8.32 17.89
C ILE A 179 11.31 -8.93 17.87
N ARG A 180 12.34 -8.12 18.19
CA ARG A 180 13.74 -8.57 18.28
C ARG A 180 13.90 -9.71 19.28
N LEU A 181 13.40 -9.55 20.49
CA LEU A 181 13.54 -10.55 21.55
C LEU A 181 12.86 -11.88 21.19
N LEU A 182 11.64 -11.83 20.64
CA LEU A 182 10.92 -13.04 20.23
C LEU A 182 11.63 -13.78 19.09
N ALA A 183 12.15 -13.05 18.10
CA ALA A 183 12.92 -13.63 17.01
C ALA A 183 14.26 -14.22 17.48
N GLN A 184 15.00 -13.50 18.34
CA GLN A 184 16.27 -13.96 18.91
C GLN A 184 16.10 -15.22 19.76
N ALA A 185 15.04 -15.28 20.57
CA ALA A 185 14.75 -16.44 21.43
C ALA A 185 14.55 -17.74 20.65
N THR A 186 14.18 -17.65 19.37
CA THR A 186 13.97 -18.80 18.47
C THR A 186 15.10 -18.98 17.46
N GLY A 187 16.19 -18.20 17.56
CA GLY A 187 17.30 -18.24 16.61
C GLY A 187 16.96 -17.68 15.23
N ASN A 188 15.87 -16.92 15.10
CA ASN A 188 15.36 -16.35 13.86
C ASN A 188 15.67 -14.84 13.75
N TRP A 189 16.80 -14.36 14.31
CA TRP A 189 17.26 -12.98 14.13
C TRP A 189 18.67 -12.95 13.51
N PRO A 190 18.86 -12.32 12.34
CA PRO A 190 17.84 -11.71 11.46
C PRO A 190 16.77 -12.70 10.97
N LEU A 191 15.58 -12.19 10.63
CA LEU A 191 14.47 -13.04 10.16
C LEU A 191 14.83 -13.78 8.88
N THR A 192 14.61 -15.10 8.87
CA THR A 192 14.80 -15.97 7.69
C THR A 192 13.63 -16.93 7.44
N THR A 193 12.74 -17.07 8.43
CA THR A 193 11.55 -17.93 8.39
C THR A 193 10.42 -17.36 9.25
N TRP A 194 9.28 -18.04 9.28
CA TRP A 194 8.09 -17.68 10.07
C TRP A 194 8.37 -17.60 11.57
N PHE A 195 7.66 -16.71 12.28
CA PHE A 195 7.65 -16.70 13.75
C PHE A 195 7.01 -17.98 14.30
N THR A 196 7.56 -18.52 15.39
CA THR A 196 7.01 -19.68 16.11
C THR A 196 6.91 -19.38 17.59
N ALA A 197 5.90 -19.94 18.28
CA ALA A 197 5.85 -19.90 19.74
C ALA A 197 6.70 -21.02 20.37
N ARG A 198 7.08 -22.04 19.60
CA ARG A 198 7.87 -23.17 20.09
C ARG A 198 9.28 -22.69 20.47
N GLY A 199 9.67 -22.97 21.72
CA GLY A 199 10.98 -22.60 22.25
C GLY A 199 11.07 -21.17 22.80
N VAL A 200 10.00 -20.37 22.73
CA VAL A 200 9.96 -19.05 23.37
C VAL A 200 9.80 -19.22 24.89
N PRO A 201 10.67 -18.61 25.72
CA PRO A 201 10.52 -18.64 27.18
C PRO A 201 9.18 -18.07 27.65
N GLU A 202 8.57 -18.69 28.65
CA GLU A 202 7.25 -18.29 29.16
C GLU A 202 7.22 -16.84 29.68
N ASP A 203 8.28 -16.38 30.33
CA ASP A 203 8.40 -15.01 30.82
C ASP A 203 8.46 -13.99 29.67
N LEU A 204 9.09 -14.36 28.55
CA LEU A 204 9.19 -13.51 27.37
C LEU A 204 7.84 -13.45 26.66
N ALA A 205 7.16 -14.58 26.47
CA ALA A 205 5.82 -14.64 25.91
C ALA A 205 4.79 -13.89 26.76
N ALA A 206 4.96 -13.86 28.09
CA ALA A 206 4.11 -13.07 28.98
C ALA A 206 4.35 -11.55 28.84
N ARG A 207 5.61 -11.12 28.67
CA ARG A 207 5.98 -9.70 28.47
C ARG A 207 5.58 -9.17 27.09
N HIS A 208 5.72 -10.00 26.05
CA HIS A 208 5.39 -9.68 24.66
C HIS A 208 4.45 -10.75 24.09
N PRO A 209 3.16 -10.73 24.50
CA PRO A 209 2.21 -11.74 24.05
C PRO A 209 1.95 -11.62 22.56
N TRP A 210 1.92 -12.77 21.88
CA TRP A 210 1.51 -12.86 20.48
C TRP A 210 0.16 -12.19 20.24
N ASN A 211 -0.03 -11.66 19.04
CA ASN A 211 -1.27 -10.98 18.69
C ASN A 211 -2.46 -11.95 18.78
N ARG A 212 -3.40 -11.64 19.68
CA ARG A 212 -4.55 -12.50 20.00
C ARG A 212 -5.44 -12.82 18.81
N ARG A 213 -5.45 -11.99 17.76
CA ARG A 213 -6.28 -12.22 16.56
C ARG A 213 -5.62 -13.16 15.56
N SER A 214 -4.28 -13.24 15.55
CA SER A 214 -3.52 -13.96 14.51
C SER A 214 -2.69 -15.12 15.05
N ALA A 215 -2.38 -15.18 16.36
CA ALA A 215 -1.52 -16.20 16.94
C ALA A 215 -1.99 -17.64 16.63
N ALA A 216 -3.31 -17.86 16.64
CA ALA A 216 -3.92 -19.16 16.37
C ALA A 216 -3.83 -19.61 14.91
N THR A 217 -3.44 -18.74 13.98
CA THR A 217 -3.46 -19.02 12.52
C THR A 217 -2.16 -18.64 11.79
N SER A 218 -1.30 -17.81 12.40
CA SER A 218 -0.20 -17.12 11.71
C SER A 218 1.19 -17.45 12.25
N LEU A 219 1.29 -18.27 13.30
CA LEU A 219 2.57 -18.83 13.77
C LEU A 219 2.93 -20.07 12.94
N ALA A 220 4.21 -20.35 12.75
CA ALA A 220 4.74 -21.42 11.90
C ALA A 220 4.02 -22.77 12.06
N GLU A 221 3.75 -23.16 13.31
CA GLU A 221 3.07 -24.40 13.66
C GLU A 221 1.55 -24.43 13.38
N ASN A 222 0.96 -23.28 13.08
CA ASN A 222 -0.47 -23.06 12.91
C ASN A 222 -0.85 -22.61 11.49
N ILE A 223 0.12 -22.29 10.63
CA ILE A 223 -0.16 -21.82 9.26
C ILE A 223 -0.82 -22.95 8.45
N ASP A 224 -2.01 -22.66 7.95
CA ASP A 224 -2.80 -23.54 7.09
C ASP A 224 -3.59 -22.70 6.07
N GLY A 225 -2.89 -22.19 5.06
CA GLY A 225 -3.43 -21.19 4.15
C GLY A 225 -3.16 -19.76 4.61
N MET A 226 -3.58 -18.78 3.81
CA MET A 226 -3.57 -17.37 4.21
C MET A 226 -4.84 -17.05 5.02
N PRO A 227 -4.72 -16.76 6.33
CA PRO A 227 -5.85 -16.31 7.13
C PRO A 227 -6.33 -14.92 6.71
N GLU A 228 -7.58 -14.61 7.02
CA GLU A 228 -8.18 -13.31 6.72
C GLU A 228 -7.36 -12.15 7.30
N ASP A 229 -7.20 -11.11 6.48
CA ASP A 229 -6.58 -9.84 6.83
C ASP A 229 -7.14 -8.70 5.97
N ASP A 230 -7.21 -7.47 6.50
CA ASP A 230 -7.62 -6.31 5.72
C ASP A 230 -6.63 -5.93 4.62
N ASP A 231 -5.34 -6.26 4.78
CA ASP A 231 -4.34 -6.16 3.72
C ASP A 231 -4.67 -7.02 2.48
N LEU A 232 -5.48 -8.07 2.63
CA LEU A 232 -5.89 -8.93 1.51
C LEU A 232 -7.34 -8.66 1.11
N ASN A 233 -8.22 -8.30 2.06
CA ASN A 233 -9.61 -7.95 1.75
C ASN A 233 -9.71 -6.69 0.88
N HIS A 234 -8.90 -5.65 1.14
CA HIS A 234 -8.98 -4.42 0.35
C HIS A 234 -8.61 -4.61 -1.14
N PRO A 235 -7.52 -5.31 -1.51
CA PRO A 235 -7.28 -5.68 -2.89
C PRO A 235 -8.44 -6.45 -3.56
N LEU A 236 -9.13 -7.35 -2.84
CA LEU A 236 -10.31 -8.04 -3.36
C LEU A 236 -11.49 -7.08 -3.60
N LEU A 237 -11.74 -6.16 -2.68
CA LEU A 237 -12.75 -5.10 -2.87
C LEU A 237 -12.40 -4.22 -4.08
N THR A 238 -11.13 -3.88 -4.27
CA THR A 238 -10.69 -3.12 -5.45
C THR A 238 -10.85 -3.93 -6.73
N LEU A 239 -10.61 -5.25 -6.71
CA LEU A 239 -10.89 -6.13 -7.84
C LEU A 239 -12.39 -6.10 -8.21
N LEU A 240 -13.28 -6.23 -7.22
CA LEU A 240 -14.73 -6.11 -7.41
C LEU A 240 -15.13 -4.74 -7.96
N LEU A 241 -14.52 -3.66 -7.45
CA LEU A 241 -14.75 -2.30 -7.93
C LEU A 241 -14.44 -2.19 -9.42
N LEU A 242 -13.29 -2.70 -9.84
CA LEU A 242 -12.86 -2.68 -11.24
C LEU A 242 -13.77 -3.55 -12.11
N GLN A 243 -14.18 -4.72 -11.63
CA GLN A 243 -15.13 -5.57 -12.35
C GLN A 243 -16.49 -4.90 -12.59
N ARG A 244 -17.00 -4.13 -11.61
CA ARG A 244 -18.30 -3.46 -11.67
C ARG A 244 -18.28 -2.12 -12.42
N HIS A 245 -17.21 -1.33 -12.25
CA HIS A 245 -17.16 0.07 -12.67
C HIS A 245 -15.99 0.39 -13.62
N GLY A 246 -15.11 -0.57 -13.88
CA GLY A 246 -13.91 -0.39 -14.71
C GLY A 246 -12.87 0.52 -14.06
N ARG A 247 -11.79 0.78 -14.81
CA ARG A 247 -10.65 1.57 -14.32
C ARG A 247 -10.95 3.06 -14.11
N ALA A 248 -12.07 3.53 -14.66
CA ALA A 248 -12.57 4.90 -14.56
C ALA A 248 -13.58 5.10 -13.41
N PHE A 249 -13.66 4.17 -12.45
CA PHE A 249 -14.52 4.30 -11.28
C PHE A 249 -14.34 5.65 -10.56
N THR A 250 -15.41 6.11 -9.91
CA THR A 250 -15.40 7.29 -9.07
C THR A 250 -15.29 6.94 -7.59
N THR A 251 -14.86 7.88 -6.75
CA THR A 251 -14.86 7.70 -5.28
C THR A 251 -16.26 7.37 -4.75
N ALA A 252 -17.32 7.84 -5.41
CA ALA A 252 -18.70 7.52 -5.06
C ALA A 252 -19.07 6.07 -5.40
N ASP A 253 -18.51 5.48 -6.46
CA ASP A 253 -18.69 4.06 -6.77
C ASP A 253 -18.01 3.18 -5.70
N LEU A 254 -16.79 3.56 -5.27
CA LEU A 254 -16.12 2.89 -4.16
C LEU A 254 -16.93 2.98 -2.85
N ALA A 255 -17.46 4.16 -2.53
CA ALA A 255 -18.30 4.35 -1.34
C ALA A 255 -19.54 3.46 -1.37
N ARG A 256 -20.22 3.35 -2.53
CA ARG A 256 -21.37 2.45 -2.72
C ARG A 256 -20.96 0.99 -2.56
N LEU A 257 -19.87 0.58 -3.19
CA LEU A 257 -19.33 -0.78 -3.05
C LEU A 257 -19.05 -1.14 -1.58
N TRP A 258 -18.49 -0.22 -0.80
CA TRP A 258 -18.23 -0.46 0.62
C TRP A 258 -19.50 -0.69 1.42
N LEU A 259 -20.55 0.10 1.17
CA LEU A 259 -21.84 -0.07 1.83
C LEU A 259 -22.53 -1.40 1.47
N GLU A 260 -22.24 -1.94 0.28
CA GLU A 260 -22.76 -3.21 -0.21
C GLU A 260 -21.95 -4.42 0.29
N GLU A 261 -20.62 -4.34 0.26
CA GLU A 261 -19.74 -5.52 0.36
C GLU A 261 -18.83 -5.55 1.59
N LEU A 262 -18.56 -4.40 2.24
CA LEU A 262 -17.58 -4.32 3.34
C LEU A 262 -18.30 -4.20 4.68
N PRO A 263 -18.31 -5.26 5.52
CA PRO A 263 -18.93 -5.16 6.84
C PRO A 263 -18.27 -4.06 7.68
N ALA A 264 -19.07 -3.18 8.29
CA ALA A 264 -18.55 -2.08 9.12
C ALA A 264 -17.60 -2.55 10.25
N GLY A 265 -17.76 -3.78 10.74
CA GLY A 265 -16.88 -4.42 11.72
C GLY A 265 -15.46 -4.70 11.22
N ARG A 266 -15.25 -4.71 9.90
CA ARG A 266 -13.98 -5.03 9.21
C ARG A 266 -13.22 -3.83 8.69
N THR A 267 -13.71 -2.61 8.89
CA THR A 267 -12.96 -1.37 8.66
C THR A 267 -12.07 -1.07 9.86
N PHE A 268 -11.02 -0.27 9.75
CA PHE A 268 -10.25 0.20 10.91
C PHE A 268 -10.02 1.70 10.85
N THR A 269 -9.67 2.35 11.95
CA THR A 269 -9.17 3.74 11.96
C THR A 269 -9.90 4.73 11.02
N ALA A 270 -9.23 5.28 10.00
CA ALA A 270 -9.77 6.23 9.04
C ALA A 270 -10.95 5.66 8.25
N GLU A 271 -10.84 4.40 7.82
CA GLU A 271 -11.88 3.69 7.09
C GLU A 271 -13.14 3.57 7.93
N ARG A 272 -13.00 3.25 9.22
CA ARG A 272 -14.14 3.10 10.13
C ARG A 272 -14.85 4.44 10.34
N VAL A 273 -14.09 5.52 10.46
CA VAL A 273 -14.65 6.86 10.58
C VAL A 273 -15.34 7.29 9.28
N ALA A 274 -14.72 7.08 8.13
CA ALA A 274 -15.31 7.38 6.83
C ALA A 274 -16.58 6.56 6.57
N TYR A 275 -16.59 5.27 6.93
CA TYR A 275 -17.78 4.41 6.85
C TYR A 275 -18.92 4.95 7.71
N ARG A 276 -18.64 5.37 8.96
CA ARG A 276 -19.62 6.07 9.80
C ARG A 276 -20.12 7.33 9.10
N ASN A 277 -19.22 8.13 8.53
CA ASN A 277 -19.59 9.39 7.85
C ASN A 277 -20.53 9.12 6.65
N LEU A 278 -20.29 8.06 5.87
CA LEU A 278 -21.21 7.64 4.82
C LEU A 278 -22.61 7.31 5.38
N LEU A 279 -22.68 6.56 6.49
CA LEU A 279 -23.95 6.24 7.15
C LEU A 279 -24.66 7.47 7.75
N LEU A 280 -23.93 8.56 7.99
CA LEU A 280 -24.48 9.85 8.42
C LEU A 280 -24.88 10.74 7.23
N GLY A 281 -24.77 10.26 5.99
CA GLY A 281 -25.12 11.00 4.78
C GLY A 281 -24.09 12.04 4.34
N ILE A 282 -22.83 11.88 4.76
CA ILE A 282 -21.71 12.72 4.30
C ILE A 282 -21.11 12.10 3.05
N ASP A 283 -21.06 12.88 1.96
CA ASP A 283 -20.53 12.42 0.69
C ASP A 283 -18.99 12.55 0.60
N PRO A 284 -18.31 11.67 -0.15
CA PRO A 284 -16.90 11.87 -0.49
C PRO A 284 -16.68 13.18 -1.27
N PRO A 285 -15.51 13.85 -1.11
CA PRO A 285 -14.39 13.48 -0.24
C PRO A 285 -14.53 13.98 1.21
N HIS A 286 -15.66 14.58 1.62
CA HIS A 286 -15.84 15.11 2.97
C HIS A 286 -15.80 14.02 4.04
N THR A 287 -16.12 12.78 3.66
CA THR A 287 -15.97 11.56 4.48
C THR A 287 -14.57 11.41 5.07
N ALA A 288 -13.51 11.79 4.34
CA ALA A 288 -12.13 11.71 4.79
C ALA A 288 -11.74 12.78 5.81
N ARG A 289 -12.49 13.90 5.87
CA ARG A 289 -12.15 15.08 6.70
C ARG A 289 -13.06 15.24 7.90
N HIS A 290 -14.34 14.88 7.80
CA HIS A 290 -15.30 15.09 8.87
C HIS A 290 -14.96 14.21 10.08
N ARG A 291 -14.41 14.85 11.13
CA ARG A 291 -14.07 14.21 12.41
C ARG A 291 -13.25 12.92 12.24
N ASN A 292 -12.27 12.94 11.33
CA ASN A 292 -11.42 11.80 11.00
C ASN A 292 -9.93 12.10 11.28
N PRO A 293 -9.46 11.84 12.51
CA PRO A 293 -8.09 12.11 12.92
C PRO A 293 -7.07 11.12 12.37
N PHE A 294 -7.51 10.09 11.64
CA PHE A 294 -6.65 9.00 11.16
C PHE A 294 -6.29 9.15 9.67
N ARG A 295 -6.67 10.27 9.06
CA ARG A 295 -6.55 10.57 7.61
C ARG A 295 -5.14 10.51 7.01
N GLU A 296 -4.09 10.42 7.82
CA GLU A 296 -2.69 10.20 7.38
C GLU A 296 -2.11 8.85 7.85
N TRP A 297 -2.94 7.90 8.25
CA TRP A 297 -2.53 6.54 8.64
C TRP A 297 -2.44 5.61 7.42
N THR A 298 -1.94 4.38 7.60
CA THR A 298 -1.56 3.49 6.49
C THR A 298 -2.73 2.92 5.69
N GLY A 299 -3.97 3.12 6.14
CA GLY A 299 -5.13 2.39 5.63
C GLY A 299 -5.39 2.60 4.13
N ALA A 300 -5.06 3.76 3.55
CA ALA A 300 -5.08 3.93 2.08
C ALA A 300 -3.90 3.24 1.37
N LEU A 301 -2.72 3.15 2.00
CA LEU A 301 -1.54 2.50 1.42
C LEU A 301 -1.81 1.02 1.14
N ILE A 302 -2.46 0.31 2.07
CA ILE A 302 -2.72 -1.14 1.94
C ILE A 302 -3.71 -1.48 0.81
N ARG A 303 -4.44 -0.50 0.28
CA ARG A 303 -5.40 -0.72 -0.82
C ARG A 303 -4.76 -0.48 -2.19
N ALA A 304 -3.54 0.06 -2.23
CA ALA A 304 -2.95 0.64 -3.42
C ALA A 304 -2.43 -0.37 -4.45
N ASP A 305 -2.03 -1.57 -4.04
CA ASP A 305 -1.36 -2.55 -4.90
C ASP A 305 -2.18 -2.92 -6.14
N MET A 306 -3.49 -3.12 -5.99
CA MET A 306 -4.38 -3.46 -7.10
C MET A 306 -4.38 -2.40 -8.21
N HIS A 307 -4.20 -1.12 -7.84
CA HIS A 307 -4.07 -0.04 -8.81
C HIS A 307 -2.73 -0.10 -9.56
N GLY A 308 -1.66 -0.57 -8.91
CA GLY A 308 -0.39 -0.83 -9.59
C GLY A 308 -0.48 -2.05 -10.52
N TRP A 309 -1.04 -3.15 -10.04
CA TRP A 309 -1.21 -4.41 -10.78
C TRP A 309 -2.04 -4.24 -12.06
N THR A 310 -3.02 -3.33 -12.05
CA THR A 310 -3.89 -3.06 -13.21
C THR A 310 -3.44 -1.87 -14.06
N ASN A 311 -2.29 -1.26 -13.74
CA ASN A 311 -1.66 -0.19 -14.52
C ASN A 311 -0.14 -0.45 -14.74
N PRO A 312 0.27 -1.63 -15.22
CA PRO A 312 1.68 -1.96 -15.40
C PRO A 312 2.39 -1.00 -16.36
N GLY A 313 3.55 -0.50 -15.94
CA GLY A 313 4.32 0.49 -16.70
C GLY A 313 3.66 1.87 -16.82
N ALA A 314 2.55 2.12 -16.11
CA ALA A 314 1.84 3.39 -16.10
C ALA A 314 1.73 3.97 -14.67
N PRO A 315 2.87 4.27 -14.01
CA PRO A 315 2.91 4.70 -12.61
C PRO A 315 2.08 5.97 -12.33
N GLY A 316 2.05 6.93 -13.26
CA GLY A 316 1.19 8.10 -13.14
C GLY A 316 -0.30 7.73 -13.12
N ALA A 317 -0.74 6.83 -14.01
CA ALA A 317 -2.14 6.38 -14.05
C ALA A 317 -2.52 5.54 -12.83
N ALA A 318 -1.61 4.70 -12.34
CA ALA A 318 -1.77 3.96 -11.09
C ALA A 318 -1.98 4.91 -9.89
N ALA A 319 -1.16 5.97 -9.81
CA ALA A 319 -1.28 6.99 -8.77
C ALA A 319 -2.60 7.77 -8.85
N GLU A 320 -3.08 8.14 -10.05
CA GLU A 320 -4.38 8.81 -10.20
C GLU A 320 -5.55 7.91 -9.79
N GLN A 321 -5.47 6.61 -10.09
CA GLN A 321 -6.50 5.65 -9.70
C GLN A 321 -6.48 5.41 -8.18
N ALA A 322 -5.31 5.27 -7.58
CA ALA A 322 -5.13 5.16 -6.13
C ALA A 322 -5.56 6.44 -5.40
N HIS A 323 -5.37 7.63 -6.00
CA HIS A 323 -5.89 8.88 -5.46
C HIS A 323 -7.42 8.86 -5.35
N ARG A 324 -8.13 8.46 -6.42
CA ARG A 324 -9.60 8.34 -6.41
C ARG A 324 -10.11 7.42 -5.31
N ASP A 325 -9.41 6.33 -5.04
CA ASP A 325 -9.70 5.41 -3.94
C ASP A 325 -9.40 6.05 -2.56
N ALA A 326 -8.18 6.57 -2.39
CA ALA A 326 -7.66 7.06 -1.12
C ALA A 326 -8.48 8.24 -0.55
N VAL A 327 -8.95 9.16 -1.40
CA VAL A 327 -9.71 10.35 -0.95
C VAL A 327 -11.09 10.05 -0.37
N LEU A 328 -11.55 8.78 -0.42
CA LEU A 328 -12.71 8.35 0.36
C LEU A 328 -12.45 8.46 1.87
N THR A 329 -11.23 8.14 2.31
CA THR A 329 -10.92 7.93 3.73
C THR A 329 -9.73 8.76 4.23
N HIS A 330 -8.84 9.21 3.35
CA HIS A 330 -7.56 9.85 3.68
C HIS A 330 -7.37 11.22 3.02
N THR A 331 -6.39 11.96 3.52
CA THR A 331 -5.91 13.23 2.96
C THR A 331 -4.39 13.26 2.93
N ALA A 332 -3.81 14.23 2.21
CA ALA A 332 -2.38 14.57 2.23
C ALA A 332 -1.45 13.33 2.27
N ASN A 333 -0.62 13.14 3.31
CA ASN A 333 0.37 12.06 3.32
C ASN A 333 -0.24 10.65 3.33
N GLY A 334 -1.48 10.47 3.78
CA GLY A 334 -2.21 9.20 3.64
C GLY A 334 -2.52 8.89 2.17
N VAL A 335 -2.94 9.89 1.41
CA VAL A 335 -3.17 9.80 -0.04
C VAL A 335 -1.85 9.62 -0.80
N TYR A 336 -0.80 10.35 -0.40
CA TYR A 336 0.52 10.24 -1.04
C TYR A 336 1.14 8.87 -0.87
N ALA A 337 0.94 8.23 0.28
CA ALA A 337 1.42 6.88 0.55
C ALA A 337 0.76 5.86 -0.37
N ALA A 338 -0.55 5.97 -0.61
CA ALA A 338 -1.27 5.15 -1.58
C ALA A 338 -0.79 5.39 -3.02
N MET A 339 -0.62 6.66 -3.41
CA MET A 339 -0.10 7.04 -4.73
C MET A 339 1.32 6.48 -4.96
N PHE A 340 2.19 6.61 -3.95
CA PHE A 340 3.54 6.06 -3.97
C PHE A 340 3.54 4.54 -4.14
N ALA A 341 2.77 3.82 -3.33
CA ALA A 341 2.69 2.36 -3.40
C ALA A 341 2.15 1.88 -4.76
N ALA A 342 1.08 2.49 -5.27
CA ALA A 342 0.54 2.14 -6.58
C ALA A 342 1.53 2.40 -7.72
N ALA A 343 2.24 3.52 -7.70
CA ALA A 343 3.26 3.84 -8.71
C ALA A 343 4.48 2.91 -8.61
N LEU A 344 4.91 2.56 -7.40
CA LEU A 344 5.99 1.60 -7.14
C LEU A 344 5.64 0.22 -7.72
N VAL A 345 4.44 -0.28 -7.41
CA VAL A 345 3.92 -1.56 -7.90
C VAL A 345 3.76 -1.54 -9.42
N ALA A 346 3.23 -0.46 -10.00
CA ALA A 346 3.09 -0.31 -11.45
C ALA A 346 4.44 -0.35 -12.19
N ALA A 347 5.48 0.27 -11.63
CA ALA A 347 6.83 0.22 -12.19
C ALA A 347 7.40 -1.21 -12.11
N ALA A 348 7.33 -1.84 -10.93
CA ALA A 348 7.81 -3.21 -10.72
C ALA A 348 7.09 -4.25 -11.59
N ALA A 349 5.79 -4.03 -11.87
CA ALA A 349 4.97 -4.96 -12.65
C ALA A 349 5.42 -5.12 -14.12
N THR A 350 6.25 -4.20 -14.63
CA THR A 350 6.86 -4.34 -15.96
C THR A 350 7.90 -5.47 -16.02
N GLY A 351 8.56 -5.76 -14.89
CA GLY A 351 9.70 -6.65 -14.82
C GLY A 351 10.96 -6.15 -15.54
N THR A 352 11.02 -4.87 -15.93
CA THR A 352 12.18 -4.29 -16.64
C THR A 352 13.06 -3.43 -15.74
N ASP A 353 12.47 -2.83 -14.71
CA ASP A 353 13.17 -1.91 -13.81
C ASP A 353 13.67 -2.63 -12.56
N ASP A 354 14.83 -2.22 -12.05
CA ASP A 354 15.30 -2.64 -10.73
C ASP A 354 14.52 -1.94 -9.61
N VAL A 355 14.66 -2.42 -8.37
CA VAL A 355 13.93 -1.88 -7.23
C VAL A 355 14.22 -0.39 -7.00
N HIS A 356 15.44 0.06 -7.28
CA HIS A 356 15.85 1.44 -7.07
C HIS A 356 15.22 2.40 -8.08
N THR A 357 15.10 1.95 -9.32
CA THR A 357 14.41 2.65 -10.41
C THR A 357 12.91 2.71 -10.10
N CYS A 358 12.31 1.61 -9.65
CA CYS A 358 10.91 1.60 -9.24
C CYS A 358 10.62 2.59 -8.09
N LEU A 359 11.49 2.63 -7.06
CA LEU A 359 11.39 3.60 -5.95
C LEU A 359 11.59 5.05 -6.39
N ALA A 360 12.54 5.30 -7.29
CA ALA A 360 12.76 6.63 -7.86
C ALA A 360 11.52 7.09 -8.66
N THR A 361 10.95 6.21 -9.49
CA THR A 361 9.72 6.46 -10.23
C THR A 361 8.54 6.73 -9.30
N ALA A 362 8.37 5.95 -8.24
CA ALA A 362 7.30 6.17 -7.27
C ALA A 362 7.39 7.53 -6.55
N LEU A 363 8.60 8.05 -6.32
CA LEU A 363 8.79 9.39 -5.73
C LEU A 363 8.36 10.52 -6.68
N THR A 364 8.24 10.29 -7.99
CA THR A 364 7.84 11.33 -8.95
C THR A 364 6.37 11.71 -8.87
N VAL A 365 5.52 10.84 -8.30
CA VAL A 365 4.09 11.11 -8.11
C VAL A 365 3.78 11.73 -6.74
N VAL A 366 4.78 11.94 -5.88
CA VAL A 366 4.61 12.53 -4.55
C VAL A 366 5.21 13.94 -4.53
N PRO A 367 4.52 14.97 -3.99
CA PRO A 367 5.08 16.31 -3.90
C PRO A 367 6.47 16.30 -3.23
N PRO A 368 7.52 16.79 -3.90
CA PRO A 368 8.90 16.56 -3.48
C PRO A 368 9.24 17.26 -2.15
N GLY A 369 8.50 18.31 -1.78
CA GLY A 369 8.61 19.02 -0.50
C GLY A 369 7.84 18.40 0.66
N SER A 370 6.98 17.41 0.42
CA SER A 370 6.15 16.79 1.44
C SER A 370 6.97 16.05 2.51
N ARG A 371 6.39 15.89 3.69
CA ARG A 371 6.91 15.06 4.79
C ARG A 371 7.15 13.63 4.34
N LEU A 372 6.23 13.02 3.58
CA LEU A 372 6.39 11.66 3.05
C LEU A 372 7.63 11.54 2.14
N ALA A 373 7.78 12.40 1.15
CA ALA A 373 8.91 12.35 0.22
C ALA A 373 10.26 12.51 0.94
N ARG A 374 10.32 13.38 1.96
CA ARG A 374 11.52 13.54 2.80
C ARG A 374 11.84 12.28 3.59
N ALA A 375 10.84 11.65 4.22
CA ALA A 375 11.03 10.42 4.99
C ALA A 375 11.48 9.24 4.12
N VAL A 376 10.86 9.04 2.96
CA VAL A 376 11.24 7.99 2.00
C VAL A 376 12.68 8.19 1.51
N ARG A 377 13.06 9.40 1.09
CA ARG A 377 14.44 9.69 0.66
C ARG A 377 15.45 9.50 1.81
N HIS A 378 15.07 9.84 3.04
CA HIS A 378 15.91 9.59 4.21
C HIS A 378 16.14 8.10 4.43
N ALA A 379 15.08 7.29 4.38
CA ALA A 379 15.14 5.86 4.56
C ALA A 379 15.98 5.16 3.47
N ILE A 380 15.82 5.55 2.20
CA ILE A 380 16.64 5.05 1.09
C ILE A 380 18.13 5.38 1.31
N ARG A 381 18.45 6.61 1.77
CA ARG A 381 19.84 6.98 2.08
C ARG A 381 20.41 6.12 3.20
N LEU A 382 19.67 5.95 4.31
CA LEU A 382 20.10 5.11 5.43
C LEU A 382 20.37 3.67 4.98
N ALA A 383 19.45 3.10 4.20
CA ALA A 383 19.54 1.74 3.67
C ALA A 383 20.74 1.52 2.73
N ARG A 384 21.18 2.56 2.01
CA ARG A 384 22.38 2.51 1.16
C ARG A 384 23.68 2.71 1.92
N SER A 385 23.64 3.46 3.03
CA SER A 385 24.85 3.86 3.76
C SER A 385 25.24 2.91 4.90
N HIS A 386 24.34 2.03 5.32
CA HIS A 386 24.59 1.08 6.41
C HIS A 386 24.46 -0.36 5.90
N ALA A 387 25.43 -1.21 6.25
CA ALA A 387 25.40 -2.64 5.91
C ALA A 387 24.48 -3.46 6.84
N ASP A 388 24.31 -2.96 8.07
CA ASP A 388 23.41 -3.55 9.05
C ASP A 388 22.05 -2.82 9.04
N PHE A 389 20.99 -3.61 8.92
CA PHE A 389 19.64 -3.07 8.84
C PHE A 389 19.05 -2.72 10.21
N ASP A 390 19.56 -3.30 11.31
CA ASP A 390 19.14 -2.90 12.65
C ASP A 390 19.48 -1.43 12.90
N THR A 391 20.66 -0.99 12.44
CA THR A 391 21.08 0.42 12.45
C THR A 391 20.13 1.32 11.64
N VAL A 392 19.66 0.85 10.48
CA VAL A 392 18.69 1.60 9.64
C VAL A 392 17.36 1.76 10.38
N VAL A 393 16.86 0.67 10.96
CA VAL A 393 15.59 0.66 11.71
C VAL A 393 15.68 1.56 12.94
N ASP A 394 16.76 1.45 13.72
CA ASP A 394 16.95 2.27 14.92
C ASP A 394 17.00 3.77 14.60
N ALA A 395 17.65 4.16 13.50
CA ALA A 395 17.67 5.53 13.03
C ALA A 395 16.28 6.04 12.57
N LEU A 396 15.49 5.19 11.91
CA LEU A 396 14.12 5.53 11.53
C LEU A 396 13.20 5.68 12.76
N HIS A 397 13.31 4.78 13.74
CA HIS A 397 12.56 4.89 15.00
C HIS A 397 12.96 6.13 15.80
N ALA A 398 14.26 6.42 15.91
CA ALA A 398 14.76 7.64 16.56
C ALA A 398 14.22 8.91 15.90
N THR A 399 14.02 8.89 14.58
CA THR A 399 13.50 10.04 13.82
C THR A 399 11.98 10.19 13.97
N HIS A 400 11.22 9.09 14.02
CA HIS A 400 9.77 9.13 13.77
C HIS A 400 8.90 8.70 14.96
N ALA A 401 9.39 7.82 15.84
CA ALA A 401 8.55 7.17 16.86
C ALA A 401 7.98 8.12 17.91
N ALA A 402 8.65 9.25 18.19
CA ALA A 402 8.17 10.26 19.12
C ALA A 402 7.04 11.13 18.53
N THR A 403 6.97 11.24 17.20
CA THR A 403 6.04 12.14 16.50
C THR A 403 4.82 11.40 15.97
N TYR A 404 5.02 10.19 15.44
CA TYR A 404 4.01 9.47 14.68
C TYR A 404 3.52 8.23 15.43
N HIS A 405 2.23 7.96 15.30
CA HIS A 405 1.65 6.70 15.72
C HIS A 405 2.22 5.54 14.88
N TRP A 406 2.30 4.34 15.44
CA TRP A 406 2.94 3.20 14.77
C TRP A 406 2.25 2.78 13.45
N VAL A 407 0.96 3.09 13.25
CA VAL A 407 0.26 2.88 11.96
C VAL A 407 0.25 4.11 11.04
N HIS A 408 1.04 5.14 11.33
CA HIS A 408 1.07 6.36 10.50
C HIS A 408 1.73 6.07 9.14
N ALA A 409 1.23 6.67 8.06
CA ALA A 409 1.68 6.33 6.69
C ALA A 409 3.15 6.68 6.46
N ILE A 410 3.62 7.82 6.97
CA ILE A 410 5.01 8.30 6.79
C ILE A 410 6.08 7.28 7.21
N PRO A 411 6.19 6.86 8.49
CA PRO A 411 7.23 5.93 8.91
C PRO A 411 7.11 4.56 8.23
N ASN A 412 5.89 4.05 8.01
CA ASN A 412 5.67 2.76 7.36
C ASN A 412 6.09 2.78 5.88
N THR A 413 5.75 3.83 5.13
CA THR A 413 6.19 3.98 3.73
C THR A 413 7.71 4.13 3.64
N ALA A 414 8.31 4.86 4.57
CA ALA A 414 9.76 5.00 4.67
C ALA A 414 10.44 3.65 4.95
N LEU A 415 9.88 2.84 5.86
CA LEU A 415 10.36 1.50 6.17
C LEU A 415 10.27 0.56 4.96
N ILE A 416 9.15 0.56 4.22
CA ILE A 416 9.01 -0.21 2.97
C ILE A 416 10.14 0.14 1.99
N ALA A 417 10.38 1.44 1.78
CA ALA A 417 11.44 1.89 0.88
C ALA A 417 12.85 1.49 1.37
N ALA A 418 13.13 1.56 2.67
CA ALA A 418 14.39 1.10 3.25
C ALA A 418 14.58 -0.41 3.11
N ALA A 419 13.55 -1.21 3.41
CA ALA A 419 13.59 -2.66 3.32
C ALA A 419 13.87 -3.13 1.89
N LEU A 420 13.10 -2.61 0.92
CA LEU A 420 13.28 -2.89 -0.51
C LEU A 420 14.67 -2.45 -1.02
N THR A 421 15.14 -1.27 -0.59
CA THR A 421 16.48 -0.76 -0.95
C THR A 421 17.58 -1.64 -0.39
N HIS A 422 17.51 -2.01 0.89
CA HIS A 422 18.57 -2.76 1.56
C HIS A 422 18.58 -4.25 1.14
N ALA A 423 17.44 -4.78 0.71
CA ALA A 423 17.35 -6.12 0.14
C ALA A 423 17.70 -6.17 -1.36
N ASP A 424 17.92 -5.02 -2.01
CA ASP A 424 18.11 -4.92 -3.47
C ASP A 424 17.02 -5.66 -4.27
N GLY A 425 15.77 -5.58 -3.79
CA GLY A 425 14.63 -6.27 -4.39
C GLY A 425 14.56 -7.78 -4.13
N ASP A 426 15.49 -8.38 -3.38
CA ASP A 426 15.40 -9.79 -2.98
C ASP A 426 14.11 -10.05 -2.20
N PHE A 427 13.37 -11.08 -2.58
CA PHE A 427 12.05 -11.36 -2.00
C PHE A 427 12.11 -11.66 -0.51
N THR A 428 12.99 -12.59 -0.08
CA THR A 428 13.09 -12.95 1.35
C THR A 428 13.61 -11.78 2.17
N GLY A 429 14.67 -11.13 1.69
CA GLY A 429 15.26 -9.96 2.32
C GLY A 429 14.25 -8.84 2.49
N SER A 430 13.41 -8.57 1.48
CA SER A 430 12.44 -7.48 1.51
C SER A 430 11.36 -7.70 2.57
N ILE A 431 10.71 -8.88 2.59
CA ILE A 431 9.64 -9.17 3.57
C ILE A 431 10.20 -9.29 4.99
N CYS A 432 11.37 -9.92 5.16
CA CYS A 432 12.00 -10.05 6.48
C CYS A 432 12.41 -8.68 7.03
N ARG A 433 13.01 -7.82 6.21
CA ARG A 433 13.41 -6.46 6.63
C ARG A 433 12.22 -5.57 6.95
N ALA A 434 11.16 -5.61 6.13
CA ALA A 434 9.95 -4.86 6.41
C ALA A 434 9.35 -5.26 7.77
N VAL A 435 9.18 -6.56 8.03
CA VAL A 435 8.62 -7.05 9.31
C VAL A 435 9.56 -6.81 10.49
N SER A 436 10.87 -7.00 10.32
CA SER A 436 11.89 -6.71 11.34
C SER A 436 11.91 -5.24 11.76
N GLY A 437 11.47 -4.32 10.89
CA GLY A 437 11.41 -2.90 11.20
C GLY A 437 10.33 -2.51 12.20
N GLY A 438 9.41 -3.41 12.52
CA GLY A 438 8.28 -3.17 13.42
C GLY A 438 7.22 -2.25 12.82
N TRP A 439 6.54 -1.48 13.67
CA TRP A 439 5.36 -0.70 13.28
C TRP A 439 4.24 -1.59 12.74
N ASP A 440 3.71 -1.30 11.55
CA ASP A 440 2.58 -2.01 10.95
C ASP A 440 3.11 -3.19 10.12
N THR A 441 3.48 -4.26 10.82
CA THR A 441 4.36 -5.30 10.29
C THR A 441 3.73 -6.13 9.18
N ASP A 442 2.45 -6.48 9.30
CA ASP A 442 1.68 -7.14 8.25
C ASP A 442 1.54 -6.24 7.02
N SER A 443 1.11 -4.99 7.18
CA SER A 443 0.91 -4.07 6.06
C SER A 443 2.18 -3.71 5.30
N THR A 444 3.26 -3.42 6.02
CA THR A 444 4.58 -3.15 5.41
C THR A 444 5.16 -4.39 4.75
N GLY A 445 5.03 -5.56 5.40
CA GLY A 445 5.40 -6.85 4.83
C GLY A 445 4.63 -7.16 3.55
N ALA A 446 3.32 -6.92 3.52
CA ALA A 446 2.45 -7.16 2.38
C ALA A 446 2.89 -6.35 1.16
N THR A 447 3.07 -5.04 1.31
CA THR A 447 3.46 -4.15 0.21
C THR A 447 4.89 -4.45 -0.27
N ALA A 448 5.84 -4.68 0.65
CA ALA A 448 7.20 -5.07 0.28
C ALA A 448 7.25 -6.41 -0.47
N GLY A 449 6.44 -7.38 -0.02
CA GLY A 449 6.33 -8.70 -0.63
C GLY A 449 5.71 -8.67 -2.03
N SER A 450 4.68 -7.85 -2.23
CA SER A 450 4.06 -7.60 -3.54
C SER A 450 5.08 -7.08 -4.55
N VAL A 451 5.82 -6.03 -4.19
CA VAL A 451 6.84 -5.42 -5.06
C VAL A 451 7.98 -6.41 -5.33
N ALA A 452 8.55 -7.02 -4.30
CA ALA A 452 9.70 -7.92 -4.47
C ALA A 452 9.33 -9.19 -5.24
N ALA A 453 8.09 -9.68 -5.13
CA ALA A 453 7.64 -10.82 -5.91
C ALA A 453 7.36 -10.46 -7.39
N LEU A 454 6.88 -9.24 -7.68
CA LEU A 454 6.82 -8.74 -9.05
C LEU A 454 8.21 -8.69 -9.70
N LEU A 455 9.23 -8.25 -8.94
CA LEU A 455 10.62 -8.22 -9.40
C LEU A 455 11.18 -9.63 -9.61
N ALA A 456 10.89 -10.58 -8.70
CA ALA A 456 11.25 -11.99 -8.86
C ALA A 456 10.59 -12.65 -10.10
N GLY A 457 9.41 -12.17 -10.46
CA GLY A 457 8.79 -12.38 -11.77
C GLY A 457 7.97 -13.65 -11.96
N SER A 458 8.07 -14.63 -11.06
CA SER A 458 7.19 -15.80 -11.09
C SER A 458 7.04 -16.44 -9.70
N PRO A 459 5.96 -17.19 -9.45
CA PRO A 459 5.78 -17.97 -8.22
C PRO A 459 6.93 -18.94 -7.96
N ALA A 460 7.48 -19.55 -9.02
CA ALA A 460 8.60 -20.49 -8.94
C ALA A 460 9.92 -19.85 -8.49
N ALA A 461 10.05 -18.53 -8.63
CA ALA A 461 11.21 -17.78 -8.12
C ALA A 461 11.09 -17.45 -6.62
N LEU A 462 9.91 -17.63 -6.02
CA LEU A 462 9.69 -17.42 -4.59
C LEU A 462 10.06 -18.68 -3.81
N PRO A 463 10.87 -18.60 -2.73
CA PRO A 463 11.23 -19.78 -1.95
C PRO A 463 10.00 -20.49 -1.37
N GLU A 464 9.92 -21.81 -1.58
CA GLU A 464 8.77 -22.63 -1.17
C GLU A 464 8.39 -22.50 0.32
N ARG A 465 9.35 -22.22 1.20
CA ARG A 465 9.07 -21.99 2.63
C ARG A 465 8.05 -20.88 2.88
N TRP A 466 7.98 -19.89 1.98
CA TRP A 466 7.07 -18.76 2.08
C TRP A 466 5.73 -19.02 1.39
N THR A 467 5.70 -19.83 0.34
CA THR A 467 4.51 -20.02 -0.50
C THR A 467 3.76 -21.32 -0.21
N ALA A 468 4.46 -22.42 0.07
CA ALA A 468 3.85 -23.73 0.32
C ALA A 468 2.86 -23.74 1.50
N PRO A 469 3.14 -23.09 2.65
CA PRO A 469 2.19 -23.03 3.77
C PRO A 469 0.88 -22.29 3.44
N LEU A 470 0.88 -21.42 2.42
CA LEU A 470 -0.31 -20.68 1.98
C LEU A 470 -1.29 -21.55 1.18
N LYS A 471 -0.87 -22.74 0.72
CA LYS A 471 -1.72 -23.77 0.08
C LYS A 471 -2.63 -23.25 -1.04
N ASN A 472 -2.23 -22.18 -1.70
CA ASN A 472 -3.05 -21.47 -2.68
C ASN A 472 -4.49 -21.23 -2.19
N ARG A 473 -4.66 -20.73 -0.96
CA ARG A 473 -5.97 -20.56 -0.32
C ARG A 473 -5.99 -19.32 0.56
N LEU A 474 -6.88 -18.38 0.26
CA LEU A 474 -7.13 -17.19 1.06
C LEU A 474 -8.47 -17.28 1.79
N ALA A 475 -8.47 -17.13 3.11
CA ALA A 475 -9.70 -16.90 3.88
C ALA A 475 -10.08 -15.42 3.84
N THR A 476 -11.36 -15.09 3.62
CA THR A 476 -11.83 -13.70 3.55
C THR A 476 -13.31 -13.55 3.90
N SER A 477 -13.69 -12.36 4.36
CA SER A 477 -15.11 -12.00 4.51
C SER A 477 -15.69 -11.26 3.31
N VAL A 478 -14.89 -11.00 2.26
CA VAL A 478 -15.39 -10.45 1.00
C VAL A 478 -16.17 -11.55 0.27
N GLY A 479 -17.42 -11.27 -0.08
CA GLY A 479 -18.34 -12.23 -0.69
C GLY A 479 -17.75 -12.92 -1.92
N ASP A 480 -18.04 -14.21 -2.07
CA ASP A 480 -17.62 -15.07 -3.18
C ASP A 480 -16.11 -15.33 -3.36
N PHE A 481 -15.24 -14.78 -2.49
CA PHE A 481 -13.79 -14.99 -2.57
C PHE A 481 -13.22 -15.93 -1.50
N ASP A 482 -14.01 -16.36 -0.50
CA ASP A 482 -13.49 -17.23 0.56
C ASP A 482 -12.98 -18.58 0.00
N GLY A 483 -11.75 -18.93 0.35
CA GLY A 483 -11.05 -20.10 -0.14
C GLY A 483 -10.42 -19.96 -1.53
N THR A 484 -10.51 -18.79 -2.18
CA THR A 484 -9.96 -18.58 -3.53
C THR A 484 -8.43 -18.66 -3.54
N GLY A 485 -7.87 -19.23 -4.59
CA GLY A 485 -6.43 -19.32 -4.82
C GLY A 485 -5.84 -18.06 -5.45
N PHE A 486 -4.56 -17.81 -5.17
CA PHE A 486 -3.80 -16.69 -5.70
C PHE A 486 -3.62 -16.76 -7.22
N ASP A 487 -3.58 -17.96 -7.79
CA ASP A 487 -3.62 -18.21 -9.24
C ASP A 487 -4.90 -17.67 -9.89
N THR A 488 -6.05 -17.93 -9.25
CA THR A 488 -7.36 -17.48 -9.69
C THR A 488 -7.48 -15.97 -9.53
N LEU A 489 -7.04 -15.42 -8.40
CA LEU A 489 -7.00 -13.97 -8.17
C LEU A 489 -6.10 -13.27 -9.19
N ALA A 490 -4.95 -13.85 -9.54
CA ALA A 490 -4.06 -13.32 -10.57
C ALA A 490 -4.73 -13.32 -11.95
N HIS A 491 -5.43 -14.39 -12.30
CA HIS A 491 -6.20 -14.45 -13.55
C HIS A 491 -7.28 -13.36 -13.60
N LEU A 492 -8.08 -13.21 -12.55
CA LEU A 492 -9.11 -12.16 -12.48
C LEU A 492 -8.50 -10.76 -12.55
N THR A 493 -7.37 -10.54 -11.87
CA THR A 493 -6.63 -9.27 -11.92
C THR A 493 -6.12 -8.98 -13.34
N HIS A 494 -5.59 -10.00 -14.03
CA HIS A 494 -5.11 -9.88 -15.41
C HIS A 494 -6.25 -9.49 -16.37
N LEU A 495 -7.44 -10.08 -16.21
CA LEU A 495 -8.61 -9.70 -17.00
C LEU A 495 -8.95 -8.22 -16.86
N GLU A 496 -8.90 -7.66 -15.64
CA GLU A 496 -9.15 -6.23 -15.42
C GLU A 496 -7.99 -5.34 -15.91
N ALA A 497 -6.75 -5.83 -15.90
CA ALA A 497 -5.61 -5.11 -16.47
C ALA A 497 -5.66 -5.01 -18.00
N CYS A 498 -6.28 -6.00 -18.66
CA CYS A 498 -6.41 -6.08 -20.12
C CYS A 498 -7.67 -5.39 -20.69
N ARG A 499 -8.61 -5.01 -19.83
CA ARG A 499 -9.78 -4.19 -20.18
C ARG A 499 -9.40 -2.73 -20.34
#